data_AF-A0A6N7WEZ7-F1
#
_entry.id   AF-A0A6N7WEZ7-F1
#
_cell.length_a   1.000
_cell.length_b   1.000
_cell.length_c   1.000
_cell.angle_alpha   90.00
_cell.angle_beta   90.00
_cell.angle_gamma   90.00
#
_symmetry.space_group_name_H-M   'P 1'
#
loop_
_entity.id
_entity.type
_entity.pdbx_description
1 polymer ?
#
loop_
_entity_poly.entity_id
_entity_poly.type
_entity_poly.pdbx_seq_one_letter_code
_entity_poly.pdbx_strand_id
1 'polypeptide(L)'
;MNEAGLQMIRKIREAEAAAQEGVQKDPWRLKFHLMPPAGWLNDPNGLCQMNGVYHVFFQYSPFDPCGGEKFWGHYTSRNLTDWEYAGVPLAPDEQFDRSGVYSGSCLIKDGIMYLFYTGNVKLPGDFDYVTQGREANTVLVESRDGRTFGDKKLLLTNRDYPADYTLHIRDPKVFALENRYYMVLGGRKKNDCGAVLLYESCDLENWRFCRELTVPMRFGYMWECPDLFYTGGKWFLSLSPQGLPRNEHEF
;
A
#
# COMPACT_ATOMS: atom_id res chain seq x y z
N MET A 1 17.19 -0.56 6.22
CA MET A 1 17.36 -1.30 4.95
C MET A 1 18.64 -2.13 5.01
N ASN A 2 18.57 -3.42 4.67
CA ASN A 2 19.74 -4.31 4.71
C ASN A 2 20.58 -4.28 3.42
N GLU A 3 21.66 -5.07 3.36
CA GLU A 3 22.56 -5.09 2.21
C GLU A 3 21.86 -5.50 0.90
N ALA A 4 20.97 -6.49 0.95
CA ALA A 4 20.21 -6.93 -0.22
C ALA A 4 19.28 -5.82 -0.73
N GLY A 5 18.62 -5.10 0.19
CA GLY A 5 17.84 -3.91 -0.13
C GLY A 5 18.68 -2.83 -0.81
N LEU A 6 19.86 -2.51 -0.28
CA LEU A 6 20.77 -1.51 -0.89
C LEU A 6 21.25 -1.92 -2.29
N GLN A 7 21.54 -3.21 -2.51
CA GLN A 7 21.86 -3.72 -3.84
C GLN A 7 20.67 -3.59 -4.80
N MET A 8 19.46 -3.83 -4.32
CA MET A 8 18.24 -3.66 -5.12
C MET A 8 18.05 -2.20 -5.52
N ILE A 9 18.21 -1.24 -4.60
CA ILE A 9 18.12 0.19 -4.90
C ILE A 9 19.13 0.61 -5.99
N ARG A 10 20.34 0.04 -6.00
CA ARG A 10 21.32 0.31 -7.07
C ARG A 10 20.82 -0.19 -8.43
N LYS A 11 20.31 -1.42 -8.50
CA LYS A 11 19.72 -1.98 -9.73
C LYS A 11 18.53 -1.16 -10.23
N ILE A 12 17.70 -0.65 -9.32
CA ILE A 12 16.59 0.23 -9.68
C ILE A 12 17.11 1.49 -10.35
N ARG A 13 18.11 2.16 -9.76
CA ARG A 13 18.70 3.37 -10.36
C ARG A 13 19.32 3.11 -11.73
N GLU A 14 19.94 1.95 -11.91
CA GLU A 14 20.45 1.51 -13.23
C GLU A 14 19.32 1.33 -14.25
N ALA A 15 18.21 0.69 -13.86
CA ALA A 15 17.04 0.51 -14.71
C ALA A 15 16.37 1.86 -15.06
N GLU A 16 16.24 2.76 -14.08
CA GLU A 16 15.73 4.12 -14.26
C GLU A 16 16.58 4.91 -15.26
N ALA A 17 17.92 4.86 -15.10
CA ALA A 17 18.85 5.52 -16.01
C ALA A 17 18.78 4.93 -17.43
N ALA A 18 18.72 3.60 -17.56
CA ALA A 18 18.63 2.93 -18.85
C ALA A 18 17.31 3.26 -19.59
N ALA A 19 16.20 3.42 -18.87
CA ALA A 19 14.90 3.75 -19.47
C ALA A 19 14.74 5.23 -19.83
N GLN A 20 15.57 6.12 -19.25
CA GLN A 20 15.39 7.57 -19.30
C GLN A 20 15.18 8.12 -20.71
N GLU A 21 16.02 7.73 -21.67
CA GLU A 21 15.92 8.25 -23.05
C GLU A 21 14.61 7.83 -23.72
N GLY A 22 14.22 6.55 -23.58
CA GLY A 22 12.96 6.04 -24.14
C GLY A 22 11.76 6.73 -23.50
N VAL A 23 11.77 6.85 -22.18
CA VAL A 23 10.73 7.51 -21.39
C VAL A 23 10.59 9.01 -21.71
N GLN A 24 11.68 9.70 -22.11
CA GLN A 24 11.62 11.11 -22.56
C GLN A 24 11.10 11.26 -23.99
N LYS A 25 11.34 10.27 -24.86
CA LYS A 25 10.90 10.28 -26.26
C LYS A 25 9.52 9.66 -26.48
N ASP A 26 8.93 9.05 -25.44
CA ASP A 26 7.62 8.40 -25.53
C ASP A 26 6.52 9.41 -25.90
N PRO A 27 5.80 9.22 -27.02
CA PRO A 27 4.72 10.11 -27.44
C PRO A 27 3.54 10.15 -26.45
N TRP A 28 3.40 9.14 -25.57
CA TRP A 28 2.38 9.06 -24.52
C TRP A 28 2.90 9.50 -23.15
N ARG A 29 4.13 10.03 -23.07
CA ARG A 29 4.68 10.57 -21.82
C ARG A 29 3.72 11.61 -21.20
N LEU A 30 3.38 11.40 -19.93
CA LEU A 30 2.54 12.33 -19.17
C LEU A 30 3.33 13.59 -18.81
N LYS A 31 2.67 14.76 -18.95
CA LYS A 31 3.28 16.08 -18.66
C LYS A 31 2.82 16.72 -17.35
N PHE A 32 1.64 16.34 -16.88
CA PHE A 32 0.98 16.95 -15.72
C PHE A 32 0.47 15.92 -14.70
N HIS A 33 0.79 14.64 -14.91
CA HIS A 33 0.46 13.56 -13.99
C HIS A 33 1.74 12.87 -13.56
N LEU A 34 1.76 12.37 -12.32
CA LEU A 34 2.84 11.52 -11.85
C LEU A 34 2.93 10.26 -12.70
N MET A 35 4.16 9.87 -13.01
CA MET A 35 4.48 8.67 -13.78
C MET A 35 5.75 8.04 -13.20
N PRO A 36 5.95 6.72 -13.34
CA PRO A 36 7.19 6.10 -12.89
C PRO A 36 8.38 6.57 -13.76
N PRO A 37 9.60 6.65 -13.21
CA PRO A 37 10.79 6.93 -14.02
C PRO A 37 11.10 5.82 -15.04
N ALA A 38 10.70 4.58 -14.76
CA ALA A 38 10.84 3.39 -15.61
C ALA A 38 9.81 2.32 -15.22
N GLY A 39 9.40 1.43 -16.11
CA GLY A 39 8.55 0.29 -15.74
C GLY A 39 7.10 0.68 -15.42
N TRP A 40 6.55 0.09 -14.36
CA TRP A 40 5.10 0.10 -14.07
C TRP A 40 4.75 0.77 -12.73
N LEU A 41 3.61 1.46 -12.71
CA LEU A 41 3.03 2.16 -11.56
C LEU A 41 1.55 1.79 -11.43
N ASN A 42 1.08 1.62 -10.20
CA ASN A 42 -0.35 1.49 -9.86
C ASN A 42 -0.74 2.36 -8.66
N ASP A 43 -1.12 1.74 -7.55
CA ASP A 43 -1.83 2.34 -6.44
C ASP A 43 -1.03 3.51 -5.84
N PRO A 44 -1.67 4.66 -5.59
CA PRO A 44 -1.09 5.67 -4.73
C PRO A 44 -1.02 5.13 -3.29
N ASN A 45 0.10 5.39 -2.62
CA ASN A 45 0.37 4.93 -1.27
C ASN A 45 0.87 6.08 -0.40
N GLY A 46 0.75 5.92 0.93
CA GLY A 46 1.38 6.81 1.89
C GLY A 46 1.07 8.32 1.73
N LEU A 47 -0.05 8.67 1.08
CA LEU A 47 -0.39 10.05 0.74
C LEU A 47 -0.47 10.91 2.00
N CYS A 48 0.36 11.95 2.11
CA CYS A 48 0.39 12.81 3.28
C CYS A 48 0.99 14.18 3.01
N GLN A 49 0.83 15.09 3.97
CA GLN A 49 1.59 16.33 4.06
C GLN A 49 2.35 16.31 5.38
N MET A 50 3.67 16.52 5.32
CA MET A 50 4.50 16.69 6.51
C MET A 50 5.34 17.96 6.36
N ASN A 51 5.28 18.83 7.36
CA ASN A 51 6.08 20.07 7.43
C ASN A 51 5.99 20.94 6.15
N GLY A 52 4.80 21.03 5.56
CA GLY A 52 4.57 21.82 4.34
C GLY A 52 5.10 21.18 3.05
N VAL A 53 5.46 19.90 3.09
CA VAL A 53 5.81 19.09 1.92
C VAL A 53 4.75 18.01 1.75
N TYR A 54 4.18 17.92 0.56
CA TYR A 54 3.31 16.83 0.14
C TYR A 54 4.15 15.64 -0.30
N HIS A 55 3.79 14.45 0.15
CA HIS A 55 4.43 13.19 -0.20
C HIS A 55 3.41 12.30 -0.91
N VAL A 56 3.78 11.81 -2.08
CA VAL A 56 3.04 10.78 -2.82
C VAL A 56 3.95 9.58 -2.97
N PHE A 57 3.66 8.53 -2.22
CA PHE A 57 4.26 7.22 -2.50
C PHE A 57 3.37 6.50 -3.50
N PHE A 58 3.91 5.50 -4.17
CA PHE A 58 3.15 4.70 -5.12
C PHE A 58 3.76 3.32 -5.24
N GLN A 59 2.93 2.32 -5.48
CA GLN A 59 3.44 1.01 -5.82
C GLN A 59 4.19 1.05 -7.15
N TYR A 60 5.39 0.48 -7.13
CA TYR A 60 6.36 0.62 -8.19
C TYR A 60 6.97 -0.72 -8.59
N SER A 61 7.07 -0.98 -9.90
CA SER A 61 7.80 -2.11 -10.48
C SER A 61 8.76 -1.59 -11.55
N PRO A 62 10.03 -1.31 -11.21
CA PRO A 62 10.98 -0.60 -12.10
C PRO A 62 11.47 -1.40 -13.31
N PHE A 63 11.40 -2.73 -13.23
CA PHE A 63 12.09 -3.61 -14.18
C PHE A 63 11.21 -4.11 -15.34
N ASP A 64 9.89 -4.05 -15.19
CA ASP A 64 8.94 -4.59 -16.18
C ASP A 64 7.70 -3.68 -16.27
N PRO A 65 7.36 -3.13 -17.46
CA PRO A 65 6.16 -2.33 -17.66
C PRO A 65 4.84 -3.14 -17.54
N CYS A 66 4.89 -4.47 -17.55
CA CYS A 66 3.75 -5.34 -17.25
C CYS A 66 3.57 -5.57 -15.73
N GLY A 67 4.42 -4.94 -14.91
CA GLY A 67 4.47 -5.12 -13.47
C GLY A 67 5.36 -6.29 -13.05
N GLY A 68 5.65 -6.36 -11.75
CA GLY A 68 6.45 -7.45 -11.19
C GLY A 68 6.53 -7.34 -9.68
N GLU A 69 7.72 -7.55 -9.13
CA GLU A 69 8.02 -7.28 -7.73
C GLU A 69 7.66 -5.83 -7.37
N LYS A 70 7.12 -5.64 -6.17
CA LYS A 70 6.54 -4.37 -5.73
C LYS A 70 7.44 -3.66 -4.73
N PHE A 71 7.67 -2.39 -5.01
CA PHE A 71 8.39 -1.41 -4.23
C PHE A 71 7.45 -0.23 -3.96
N TRP A 72 7.85 0.71 -3.08
CA TRP A 72 7.24 2.03 -3.09
C TRP A 72 8.20 3.03 -3.71
N GLY A 73 7.80 3.66 -4.81
CA GLY A 73 8.43 4.89 -5.30
C GLY A 73 7.88 6.10 -4.56
N HIS A 74 8.59 7.24 -4.62
CA HIS A 74 8.24 8.42 -3.84
C HIS A 74 8.43 9.72 -4.63
N TYR A 75 7.39 10.55 -4.63
CA TYR A 75 7.41 11.92 -5.11
C TYR A 75 7.16 12.90 -3.96
N THR A 76 7.79 14.06 -4.03
CA THR A 76 7.53 15.18 -3.11
C THR A 76 7.19 16.46 -3.85
N SER A 77 6.37 17.32 -3.25
CA SER A 77 6.03 18.64 -3.79
C SER A 77 5.72 19.61 -2.66
N ARG A 78 5.92 20.92 -2.89
CA ARG A 78 5.48 21.98 -1.99
C ARG A 78 4.17 22.65 -2.41
N ASN A 79 3.72 22.40 -3.64
CA ASN A 79 2.59 23.11 -4.26
C ASN A 79 1.62 22.20 -5.03
N LEU A 80 1.80 20.87 -4.95
CA LEU A 80 1.00 19.86 -5.65
C LEU A 80 1.10 19.90 -7.20
N THR A 81 1.93 20.76 -7.76
CA THR A 81 2.13 20.89 -9.22
C THR A 81 3.54 20.53 -9.65
N ASP A 82 4.55 21.03 -8.94
CA ASP A 82 5.95 20.76 -9.20
C ASP A 82 6.41 19.60 -8.33
N TRP A 83 6.66 18.46 -8.95
CA TRP A 83 6.99 17.20 -8.27
C TRP A 83 8.45 16.80 -8.51
N GLU A 84 9.13 16.41 -7.44
CA GLU A 84 10.48 15.85 -7.46
C GLU A 84 10.43 14.38 -7.09
N TYR A 85 11.03 13.51 -7.92
CA TYR A 85 11.18 12.09 -7.61
C TYR A 85 12.26 11.90 -6.55
N ALA A 86 11.88 11.36 -5.40
CA ALA A 86 12.73 11.15 -4.23
C ALA A 86 13.31 9.72 -4.15
N GLY A 87 13.03 8.87 -5.15
CA GLY A 87 13.56 7.51 -5.23
C GLY A 87 12.61 6.46 -4.63
N VAL A 88 13.19 5.35 -4.18
CA VAL A 88 12.48 4.17 -3.69
C VAL A 88 12.77 3.97 -2.20
N PRO A 89 11.91 4.48 -1.30
CA PRO A 89 12.12 4.35 0.15
C PRO A 89 11.87 2.95 0.70
N LEU A 90 10.93 2.18 0.12
CA LEU A 90 10.60 0.84 0.59
C LEU A 90 10.85 -0.19 -0.53
N ALA A 91 11.69 -1.18 -0.22
CA ALA A 91 12.01 -2.32 -1.07
C ALA A 91 11.71 -3.62 -0.32
N PRO A 92 11.49 -4.78 -0.99
CA PRO A 92 11.26 -6.05 -0.32
C PRO A 92 12.58 -6.60 0.23
N ASP A 93 12.97 -6.10 1.40
CA ASP A 93 14.23 -6.43 2.07
C ASP A 93 14.03 -7.20 3.38
N GLU A 94 12.79 -7.60 3.72
CA GLU A 94 12.50 -8.39 4.92
C GLU A 94 11.80 -9.71 4.57
N GLN A 95 11.91 -10.72 5.45
CA GLN A 95 11.29 -12.03 5.18
C GLN A 95 9.77 -11.95 5.00
N PHE A 96 9.13 -11.06 5.76
CA PHE A 96 7.68 -10.85 5.75
C PHE A 96 7.19 -9.99 4.57
N ASP A 97 8.07 -9.48 3.72
CA ASP A 97 7.70 -8.76 2.49
C ASP A 97 8.52 -9.14 1.26
N ARG A 98 9.24 -10.26 1.32
CA ARG A 98 10.12 -10.77 0.26
C ARG A 98 9.46 -11.04 -1.10
N SER A 99 8.15 -10.94 -1.21
CA SER A 99 7.42 -11.03 -2.49
C SER A 99 6.67 -9.75 -2.85
N GLY A 100 7.02 -8.63 -2.20
CA GLY A 100 6.59 -7.29 -2.53
C GLY A 100 6.12 -6.47 -1.33
N VAL A 101 6.45 -5.18 -1.38
CA VAL A 101 5.89 -4.13 -0.53
C VAL A 101 4.55 -3.69 -1.15
N TYR A 102 3.45 -4.24 -0.64
CA TYR A 102 2.09 -3.96 -1.11
C TYR A 102 1.56 -2.60 -0.65
N SER A 103 0.38 -2.22 -1.12
CA SER A 103 -0.23 -0.93 -0.86
C SER A 103 -0.48 -0.66 0.63
N GLY A 104 -0.69 0.61 0.93
CA GLY A 104 -0.80 1.09 2.30
C GLY A 104 -0.94 2.60 2.42
N SER A 105 -0.92 3.09 3.66
CA SER A 105 -1.26 4.46 4.01
C SER A 105 -0.22 5.11 4.92
N CYS A 106 -0.43 6.39 5.18
CA CYS A 106 0.38 7.17 6.10
C CYS A 106 -0.51 7.79 7.18
N LEU A 107 -0.02 7.78 8.42
CA LEU A 107 -0.49 8.64 9.50
C LEU A 107 0.64 9.59 9.89
N ILE A 108 0.37 10.91 9.85
CA ILE A 108 1.27 11.90 10.46
C ILE A 108 0.82 12.13 11.90
N LYS A 109 1.72 11.91 12.85
CA LYS A 109 1.46 12.18 14.27
C LYS A 109 2.72 12.66 14.98
N ASP A 110 2.58 13.75 15.74
CA ASP A 110 3.64 14.33 16.58
C ASP A 110 4.96 14.60 15.82
N GLY A 111 4.83 15.01 14.54
CA GLY A 111 5.97 15.27 13.66
C GLY A 111 6.65 14.02 13.09
N ILE A 112 6.05 12.84 13.30
CA ILE A 112 6.54 11.56 12.78
C ILE A 112 5.57 11.06 11.71
N MET A 113 6.15 10.56 10.62
CA MET A 113 5.47 9.86 9.55
C MET A 113 5.45 8.37 9.86
N TYR A 114 4.26 7.80 10.02
CA TYR A 114 4.03 6.38 10.21
C TYR A 114 3.45 5.78 8.92
N LEU A 115 4.26 5.02 8.20
CA LEU A 115 3.83 4.31 7.00
C LEU A 115 3.39 2.90 7.37
N PHE A 116 2.15 2.55 7.02
CA PHE A 116 1.60 1.21 7.18
C PHE A 116 1.42 0.59 5.81
N TYR A 117 1.89 -0.62 5.60
CA TYR A 117 1.74 -1.32 4.33
C TYR A 117 1.56 -2.82 4.51
N THR A 118 1.20 -3.51 3.42
CA THR A 118 1.14 -4.98 3.42
C THR A 118 2.47 -5.56 2.94
N GLY A 119 3.21 -6.27 3.79
CA GLY A 119 4.28 -7.17 3.37
C GLY A 119 3.69 -8.43 2.75
N ASN A 120 3.88 -8.63 1.46
CA ASN A 120 3.35 -9.80 0.76
C ASN A 120 4.43 -10.89 0.65
N VAL A 121 4.08 -12.12 1.00
CA VAL A 121 4.90 -13.30 0.76
C VAL A 121 4.13 -14.31 -0.07
N LYS A 122 4.74 -14.82 -1.14
CA LYS A 122 4.27 -15.99 -1.88
C LYS A 122 5.19 -17.17 -1.58
N LEU A 123 4.65 -18.22 -0.97
CA LEU A 123 5.39 -19.43 -0.66
C LEU A 123 5.60 -20.27 -1.92
N PRO A 124 6.76 -20.93 -2.07
CA PRO A 124 6.98 -21.83 -3.19
C PRO A 124 6.04 -23.04 -3.11
N GLY A 125 5.44 -23.42 -4.23
CA GLY A 125 4.53 -24.55 -4.32
C GLY A 125 3.40 -24.29 -5.32
N ASP A 126 2.58 -25.31 -5.53
CA ASP A 126 1.34 -25.21 -6.30
C ASP A 126 0.20 -24.79 -5.35
N PHE A 127 0.04 -23.48 -5.20
CA PHE A 127 -0.96 -22.87 -4.34
C PHE A 127 -1.85 -21.92 -5.14
N ASP A 128 -3.10 -21.77 -4.69
CA ASP A 128 -4.04 -20.79 -5.26
C ASP A 128 -3.67 -19.34 -4.90
N TYR A 129 -2.82 -19.12 -3.89
CA TYR A 129 -2.50 -17.82 -3.29
C TYR A 129 -3.71 -17.02 -2.81
N VAL A 130 -4.86 -17.69 -2.67
CA VAL A 130 -6.12 -17.21 -2.13
C VAL A 130 -6.29 -17.75 -0.73
N THR A 131 -6.35 -19.08 -0.58
CA THR A 131 -6.57 -19.76 0.70
C THR A 131 -5.30 -20.40 1.25
N GLN A 132 -4.28 -20.58 0.41
CA GLN A 132 -3.00 -21.20 0.75
C GLN A 132 -1.83 -20.45 0.11
N GLY A 133 -0.61 -20.66 0.61
CA GLY A 133 0.61 -20.19 -0.05
C GLY A 133 0.90 -18.69 0.01
N ARG A 134 0.11 -17.88 0.73
CA ARG A 134 0.33 -16.43 0.86
C ARG A 134 0.46 -16.00 2.31
N GLU A 135 1.35 -15.08 2.61
CA GLU A 135 1.32 -14.32 3.87
C GLU A 135 1.00 -12.86 3.56
N ALA A 136 0.00 -12.33 4.28
CA ALA A 136 -0.45 -10.96 4.22
C ALA A 136 -0.03 -10.26 5.52
N ASN A 137 1.20 -9.78 5.57
CA ASN A 137 1.76 -9.20 6.78
C ASN A 137 1.45 -7.70 6.83
N THR A 138 0.98 -7.17 7.95
CA THR A 138 0.87 -5.71 8.13
C THR A 138 2.16 -5.20 8.75
N VAL A 139 2.77 -4.18 8.15
CA VAL A 139 4.10 -3.69 8.53
C VAL A 139 4.06 -2.19 8.76
N LEU A 140 4.82 -1.73 9.76
CA LEU A 140 5.05 -0.32 10.08
C LEU A 140 6.48 0.11 9.74
N VAL A 141 6.63 1.31 9.19
CA VAL A 141 7.91 2.02 9.02
C VAL A 141 7.74 3.46 9.47
N GLU A 142 8.71 3.99 10.19
CA GLU A 142 8.69 5.38 10.65
C GLU A 142 9.67 6.27 9.87
N SER A 143 9.34 7.55 9.75
CA SER A 143 10.26 8.59 9.27
C SER A 143 10.04 9.90 10.03
N ARG A 144 11.13 10.59 10.37
CA ARG A 144 11.08 11.90 11.06
C ARG A 144 11.28 13.08 10.13
N ASP A 145 11.79 12.85 8.92
CA ASP A 145 12.14 13.86 7.93
C ASP A 145 11.46 13.63 6.56
N GLY A 146 10.74 12.52 6.41
CA GLY A 146 10.05 12.11 5.18
C GLY A 146 11.01 11.73 4.05
N ARG A 147 12.28 11.46 4.38
CA ARG A 147 13.39 11.17 3.46
C ARG A 147 14.18 9.94 3.88
N THR A 148 14.43 9.79 5.17
CA THR A 148 15.07 8.63 5.79
C THR A 148 14.01 7.80 6.50
N PHE A 149 14.04 6.49 6.26
CA PHE A 149 13.02 5.56 6.73
C PHE A 149 13.68 4.53 7.64
N GLY A 150 13.07 4.33 8.80
CA GLY A 150 13.56 3.43 9.84
C GLY A 150 13.40 1.95 9.48
N ASP A 151 13.65 1.10 10.48
CA ASP A 151 13.47 -0.33 10.33
C ASP A 151 11.99 -0.70 10.22
N LYS A 152 11.74 -1.82 9.53
CA LYS A 152 10.40 -2.36 9.35
C LYS A 152 9.99 -3.16 10.57
N LYS A 153 8.78 -2.90 11.06
CA LYS A 153 8.20 -3.62 12.19
C LYS A 153 6.98 -4.41 11.74
N LEU A 154 7.06 -5.73 11.86
CA LEU A 154 5.93 -6.61 11.64
C LEU A 154 4.88 -6.42 12.75
N LEU A 155 3.65 -6.08 12.37
CA LEU A 155 2.55 -5.81 13.31
C LEU A 155 1.52 -6.94 13.36
N LEU A 156 1.09 -7.41 12.19
CA LEU A 156 0.06 -8.45 12.06
C LEU A 156 0.47 -9.46 11.00
N THR A 157 0.08 -10.70 11.21
CA THR A 157 0.23 -11.82 10.28
C THR A 157 -1.14 -12.45 10.01
N ASN A 158 -1.19 -13.45 9.13
CA ASN A 158 -2.41 -14.22 8.87
C ASN A 158 -3.07 -14.80 10.14
N ARG A 159 -2.30 -15.02 11.22
CA ARG A 159 -2.82 -15.57 12.49
C ARG A 159 -3.63 -14.57 13.30
N ASP A 160 -3.42 -13.28 13.03
CA ASP A 160 -4.04 -12.17 13.75
C ASP A 160 -5.35 -11.72 13.08
N TYR A 161 -5.68 -12.32 11.92
CA TYR A 161 -6.90 -12.07 11.18
C TYR A 161 -8.00 -13.10 11.49
N PRO A 162 -9.30 -12.73 11.36
CA PRO A 162 -10.39 -13.65 11.61
C PRO A 162 -10.35 -14.90 10.71
N ALA A 163 -10.62 -16.06 11.31
CA ALA A 163 -10.46 -17.37 10.66
C ALA A 163 -11.42 -17.63 9.49
N ASP A 164 -12.48 -16.84 9.32
CA ASP A 164 -13.43 -16.93 8.20
C ASP A 164 -12.94 -16.18 6.94
N TYR A 165 -11.78 -15.54 6.99
CA TYR A 165 -11.13 -14.90 5.86
C TYR A 165 -10.15 -15.83 5.12
N THR A 166 -9.94 -15.50 3.85
CA THR A 166 -8.86 -16.06 3.03
C THR A 166 -7.53 -15.36 3.37
N LEU A 167 -6.45 -15.69 2.67
CA LEU A 167 -5.14 -15.05 2.81
C LEU A 167 -5.05 -13.71 2.03
N HIS A 168 -6.14 -13.30 1.38
CA HIS A 168 -6.27 -11.96 0.81
C HIS A 168 -6.80 -10.98 1.85
N ILE A 169 -5.87 -10.43 2.63
CA ILE A 169 -6.10 -9.30 3.54
C ILE A 169 -4.97 -8.30 3.27
N ARG A 170 -5.28 -7.04 2.96
CA ARG A 170 -4.25 -6.07 2.55
C ARG A 170 -4.73 -4.63 2.61
N ASP A 171 -3.81 -3.73 2.28
CA ASP A 171 -4.03 -2.30 2.02
C ASP A 171 -4.46 -1.53 3.27
N PRO A 172 -3.63 -1.49 4.34
CA PRO A 172 -3.99 -0.84 5.59
C PRO A 172 -4.18 0.67 5.41
N LYS A 173 -5.35 1.18 5.81
CA LYS A 173 -5.54 2.60 6.13
C LYS A 173 -5.59 2.83 7.63
N VAL A 174 -4.67 3.66 8.14
CA VAL A 174 -4.63 4.05 9.56
C VAL A 174 -5.06 5.50 9.74
N PHE A 175 -5.88 5.75 10.75
CA PHE A 175 -6.28 7.09 11.16
C PHE A 175 -6.42 7.20 12.68
N ALA A 176 -6.24 8.40 13.21
CA ALA A 176 -6.51 8.72 14.61
C ALA A 176 -7.95 9.23 14.75
N LEU A 177 -8.64 8.79 15.79
CA LEU A 177 -9.95 9.32 16.19
C LEU A 177 -10.00 9.36 17.72
N GLU A 178 -10.24 10.56 18.26
CA GLU A 178 -10.14 10.84 19.69
C GLU A 178 -8.75 10.47 20.25
N ASN A 179 -8.68 9.55 21.21
CA ASN A 179 -7.44 9.09 21.85
C ASN A 179 -7.08 7.65 21.43
N ARG A 180 -7.54 7.21 20.25
CA ARG A 180 -7.31 5.88 19.71
C ARG A 180 -6.88 5.95 18.26
N TYR A 181 -6.25 4.88 17.80
CA TYR A 181 -5.92 4.65 16.41
C TYR A 181 -6.77 3.53 15.87
N TYR A 182 -7.15 3.66 14.61
CA TYR A 182 -7.95 2.69 13.90
C TYR A 182 -7.25 2.32 12.61
N MET A 183 -7.30 1.04 12.27
CA MET A 183 -6.79 0.50 11.01
C MET A 183 -7.92 -0.23 10.30
N VAL A 184 -8.12 0.10 9.03
CA VAL A 184 -8.98 -0.69 8.14
C VAL A 184 -8.13 -1.47 7.15
N LEU A 185 -8.50 -2.73 6.92
CA LEU A 185 -7.86 -3.64 5.97
C LEU A 185 -8.92 -4.22 5.04
N GLY A 186 -8.60 -4.31 3.76
CA GLY A 186 -9.47 -4.88 2.75
C GLY A 186 -9.31 -6.39 2.74
N GLY A 187 -10.41 -7.14 2.66
CA GLY A 187 -10.37 -8.60 2.79
C GLY A 187 -11.33 -9.34 1.87
N ARG A 188 -10.98 -10.59 1.57
CA ARG A 188 -11.85 -11.60 0.94
C ARG A 188 -12.20 -12.67 1.97
N LYS A 189 -13.48 -12.85 2.21
CA LYS A 189 -14.02 -13.94 3.04
C LYS A 189 -13.96 -15.27 2.30
N LYS A 190 -13.93 -16.39 3.02
CA LYS A 190 -13.90 -17.76 2.43
C LYS A 190 -15.14 -18.10 1.59
N ASN A 191 -16.24 -17.37 1.77
CA ASN A 191 -17.45 -17.47 0.95
C ASN A 191 -17.46 -16.49 -0.24
N ASP A 192 -16.31 -15.93 -0.60
CA ASP A 192 -16.12 -14.99 -1.71
C ASP A 192 -16.99 -13.74 -1.59
N CYS A 193 -17.05 -13.19 -0.39
CA CYS A 193 -17.57 -11.84 -0.14
C CYS A 193 -16.41 -10.91 0.24
N GLY A 194 -16.37 -9.74 -0.39
CA GLY A 194 -15.50 -8.66 0.06
C GLY A 194 -15.99 -8.07 1.39
N ALA A 195 -15.05 -7.69 2.25
CA ALA A 195 -15.33 -7.04 3.52
C ALA A 195 -14.14 -6.18 3.96
N VAL A 196 -14.38 -5.24 4.88
CA VAL A 196 -13.31 -4.50 5.57
C VAL A 196 -13.19 -4.99 7.00
N LEU A 197 -11.97 -5.27 7.44
CA LEU A 197 -11.63 -5.54 8.83
C LEU A 197 -11.26 -4.22 9.53
N LEU A 198 -11.87 -3.94 10.69
CA LEU A 198 -11.51 -2.79 11.54
C LEU A 198 -10.74 -3.27 12.77
N TYR A 199 -9.55 -2.73 12.96
CA TYR A 199 -8.71 -2.89 14.14
C TYR A 199 -8.57 -1.57 14.90
N GLU A 200 -8.28 -1.65 16.19
CA GLU A 200 -7.92 -0.49 17.02
C GLU A 200 -6.58 -0.69 17.73
N SER A 201 -5.92 0.41 18.06
CA SER A 201 -4.68 0.43 18.83
C SER A 201 -4.62 1.66 19.73
N CYS A 202 -3.85 1.56 20.82
CA CYS A 202 -3.51 2.69 21.69
C CYS A 202 -2.08 3.22 21.44
N ASP A 203 -1.25 2.50 20.68
CA ASP A 203 0.19 2.75 20.54
C ASP A 203 0.74 2.60 19.11
N LEU A 204 -0.13 2.36 18.12
CA LEU A 204 0.19 2.11 16.70
C LEU A 204 0.88 0.78 16.40
N GLU A 205 1.19 -0.01 17.41
CA GLU A 205 1.95 -1.25 17.26
C GLU A 205 1.13 -2.49 17.62
N ASN A 206 0.39 -2.41 18.72
CA ASN A 206 -0.45 -3.49 19.21
C ASN A 206 -1.89 -3.25 18.74
N TRP A 207 -2.35 -4.11 17.84
CA TRP A 207 -3.65 -3.98 17.19
C TRP A 207 -4.62 -5.06 17.66
N ARG A 208 -5.84 -4.65 18.00
CA ARG A 208 -6.94 -5.54 18.38
C ARG A 208 -8.03 -5.48 17.34
N PHE A 209 -8.45 -6.64 16.85
CA PHE A 209 -9.63 -6.73 15.98
C PHE A 209 -10.88 -6.21 16.70
N CYS A 210 -11.59 -5.29 16.07
CA CYS A 210 -12.83 -4.71 16.60
C CYS A 210 -14.06 -5.35 15.98
N ARG A 211 -14.19 -5.22 14.66
CA ARG A 211 -15.35 -5.68 13.91
C ARG A 211 -15.08 -5.74 12.41
N GLU A 212 -15.97 -6.43 11.72
CA GLU A 212 -16.11 -6.37 10.27
C GLU A 212 -17.04 -5.21 9.88
N LEU A 213 -16.70 -4.52 8.78
CA LEU A 213 -17.57 -3.63 8.03
C LEU A 213 -17.92 -4.32 6.71
N THR A 214 -19.21 -4.45 6.44
CA THR A 214 -19.73 -5.10 5.24
C THR A 214 -21.05 -4.44 4.83
N VAL A 215 -21.56 -4.79 3.65
CA VAL A 215 -22.87 -4.38 3.16
C VAL A 215 -23.80 -5.60 3.06
N PRO A 216 -25.13 -5.43 3.22
CA PRO A 216 -26.06 -6.57 3.23
C PRO A 216 -26.11 -7.36 1.92
N MET A 217 -25.73 -6.73 0.80
CA MET A 217 -25.74 -7.34 -0.53
C MET A 217 -24.35 -7.79 -0.94
N ARG A 218 -24.27 -8.83 -1.78
CA ARG A 218 -22.98 -9.24 -2.34
C ARG A 218 -22.43 -8.12 -3.21
N PHE A 219 -21.22 -7.66 -2.91
CA PHE A 219 -20.59 -6.53 -3.59
C PHE A 219 -19.13 -6.89 -3.90
N GLY A 220 -18.91 -7.73 -4.90
CA GLY A 220 -17.57 -8.24 -5.22
C GLY A 220 -17.06 -9.28 -4.21
N TYR A 221 -15.99 -9.98 -4.60
CA TYR A 221 -15.41 -11.06 -3.80
C TYR A 221 -14.22 -10.60 -2.94
N MET A 222 -13.60 -9.47 -3.26
CA MET A 222 -12.46 -8.86 -2.55
C MET A 222 -12.63 -7.36 -2.58
N TRP A 223 -12.33 -6.68 -1.46
CA TRP A 223 -12.28 -5.22 -1.41
C TRP A 223 -10.83 -4.76 -1.25
N GLU A 224 -10.24 -4.20 -2.30
CA GLU A 224 -8.91 -3.59 -2.23
C GLU A 224 -8.98 -2.12 -1.83
N CYS A 225 -7.85 -1.58 -1.38
CA CYS A 225 -7.65 -0.16 -1.11
C CYS A 225 -8.79 0.51 -0.31
N PRO A 226 -9.20 -0.03 0.86
CA PRO A 226 -10.26 0.60 1.63
C PRO A 226 -9.84 1.96 2.16
N ASP A 227 -10.69 2.96 1.96
CA ASP A 227 -10.53 4.30 2.51
C ASP A 227 -11.75 4.68 3.35
N LEU A 228 -11.58 4.68 4.67
CA LEU A 228 -12.58 5.13 5.64
C LEU A 228 -12.24 6.54 6.15
N PHE A 229 -13.06 7.53 5.83
CA PHE A 229 -12.84 8.92 6.22
C PHE A 229 -14.13 9.63 6.61
N TYR A 230 -13.99 10.68 7.41
CA TYR A 230 -15.09 11.50 7.89
C TYR A 230 -15.06 12.88 7.23
N THR A 231 -16.16 13.28 6.59
CA THR A 231 -16.30 14.63 6.01
C THR A 231 -17.78 15.02 5.93
N GLY A 232 -18.09 16.31 6.01
CA GLY A 232 -19.47 16.79 5.88
C GLY A 232 -20.46 16.17 6.87
N GLY A 233 -20.02 15.83 8.08
CA GLY A 233 -20.88 15.23 9.11
C GLY A 233 -21.07 13.71 8.99
N LYS A 234 -20.43 13.04 8.02
CA LYS A 234 -20.68 11.63 7.68
C LYS A 234 -19.40 10.85 7.48
N TRP A 235 -19.48 9.55 7.74
CA TRP A 235 -18.44 8.59 7.37
C TRP A 235 -18.66 8.09 5.94
N PHE A 236 -17.57 7.99 5.20
CA PHE A 236 -17.51 7.42 3.86
C PHE A 236 -16.53 6.27 3.84
N LEU A 237 -16.92 5.17 3.20
CA LEU A 237 -16.06 4.05 2.90
C LEU A 237 -15.93 3.96 1.37
N SER A 238 -14.73 4.22 0.86
CA SER A 238 -14.36 3.99 -0.55
C SER A 238 -13.59 2.68 -0.66
N LEU A 239 -13.78 1.95 -1.75
CA LEU A 239 -13.26 0.60 -1.96
C LEU A 239 -12.96 0.38 -3.45
N SER A 240 -12.07 -0.56 -3.75
CA SER A 240 -11.89 -1.15 -5.08
C SER A 240 -12.45 -2.59 -5.07
N PRO A 241 -13.77 -2.78 -5.28
CA PRO A 241 -14.40 -4.10 -5.22
C PRO A 241 -14.09 -4.93 -6.48
N GLN A 242 -13.47 -6.09 -6.31
CA GLN A 242 -13.21 -7.02 -7.42
C GLN A 242 -14.39 -7.94 -7.70
N GLY A 243 -14.62 -8.26 -8.97
CA GLY A 243 -15.63 -9.24 -9.39
C GLY A 243 -17.05 -8.68 -9.50
N LEU A 244 -17.22 -7.37 -9.53
CA LEU A 244 -18.46 -6.75 -9.96
C LEU A 244 -18.65 -6.92 -11.48
N PRO A 245 -19.89 -7.11 -11.96
CA PRO A 245 -20.16 -7.14 -13.39
C PRO A 245 -19.79 -5.79 -14.01
N ARG A 246 -19.19 -5.84 -15.20
CA ARG A 246 -18.94 -4.63 -15.98
C ARG A 246 -20.26 -4.17 -16.58
N ASN A 247 -20.77 -3.03 -16.14
CA ASN A 247 -21.88 -2.34 -16.78
C ASN A 247 -21.30 -1.24 -17.69
N GLU A 248 -21.93 -0.95 -18.83
CA GLU A 248 -21.37 -0.03 -19.85
C GLU A 248 -21.13 1.41 -19.32
N HIS A 249 -21.79 1.79 -18.23
CA HIS A 249 -21.81 3.16 -17.69
C HIS A 249 -21.58 3.25 -16.17
N GLU A 250 -21.32 2.14 -15.49
CA GLU A 250 -20.93 2.14 -14.07
C GLU A 250 -19.44 1.78 -14.02
N PHE A 251 -18.62 2.78 -13.69
CA PHE A 251 -17.17 2.69 -13.57
C PHE A 251 -16.76 2.53 -12.11
#